data_AF-A0A381TBV8-F1
#
_entry.id   AF-A0A381TBV8-F1
#
_cell.length_a   1.000
_cell.length_b   1.000
_cell.length_c   1.000
_cell.angle_alpha   90.00
_cell.angle_beta   90.00
_cell.angle_gamma   90.00
#
_symmetry.space_group_name_H-M   'P 1'
#
loop_
_entity.id
_entity.type
_entity.pdbx_description
1 polymer ?
#
loop_
_entity_poly.entity_id
_entity_poly.type
_entity_poly.pdbx_seq_one_letter_code
_entity_poly.pdbx_strand_id
1 'polypeptide(L)'
;LKTIQFYEDVNRVLSSGGVVGSNLYGKSNLLKPNDWKTFSGKFNRIYCFEDHGRRATVLFATNRVETWGMSHFIQAAKQFPLSLPFSLVDMAKTYRAEKLEKDNGTVFEDDFTKDEFDRTIEKNNLDRTKSILYPIKNFE
;
A
#
# COMPACT_ATOMS: atom_id res chain seq x y z
N LEU A 1 -4.23 -8.23 3.24
CA LEU A 1 -5.44 -7.41 3.46
C LEU A 1 -5.22 -6.08 2.77
N LYS A 2 -6.14 -5.65 1.91
CA LYS A 2 -6.06 -4.38 1.18
C LYS A 2 -7.42 -3.67 1.14
N THR A 3 -8.17 -3.80 2.23
CA THR A 3 -9.51 -3.24 2.36
C THR A 3 -9.48 -1.86 2.99
N ILE A 4 -10.55 -1.10 2.80
CA ILE A 4 -10.67 0.26 3.33
C ILE A 4 -10.68 0.29 4.86
N GLN A 5 -11.25 -0.72 5.51
CA GLN A 5 -11.23 -0.91 6.97
C GLN A 5 -9.81 -1.16 7.48
N PHE A 6 -9.06 -2.05 6.82
CA PHE A 6 -7.66 -2.29 7.17
C PHE A 6 -6.83 -1.00 7.10
N TYR A 7 -6.98 -0.21 6.03
CA TYR A 7 -6.26 1.06 5.91
C TYR A 7 -6.74 2.14 6.86
N GLU A 8 -7.98 2.09 7.33
CA GLU A 8 -8.45 2.94 8.42
C GLU A 8 -7.69 2.66 9.72
N ASP A 9 -7.56 1.38 10.09
CA ASP A 9 -6.82 0.99 11.29
C ASP A 9 -5.33 1.33 11.17
N VAL A 10 -4.73 1.11 9.99
CA VAL A 10 -3.36 1.56 9.72
C VAL A 10 -3.23 3.07 9.90
N ASN A 11 -4.17 3.85 9.34
CA ASN A 11 -4.12 5.31 9.44
C ASN A 11 -4.23 5.81 10.89
N ARG A 12 -4.99 5.11 11.75
CA ARG A 12 -5.13 5.45 13.18
C ARG A 12 -3.83 5.27 13.98
N VAL A 13 -2.95 4.36 13.56
CA VAL A 13 -1.68 4.07 14.28
C VAL A 13 -0.45 4.74 13.65
N LEU A 14 -0.59 5.32 12.45
CA LEU A 14 0.49 6.06 11.82
C LEU A 14 0.81 7.34 12.59
N SER A 15 2.11 7.62 12.76
CA SER A 15 2.56 8.91 13.25
C SER A 15 2.17 10.05 12.30
N SER A 16 2.19 11.28 12.80
CA SER A 16 2.08 12.46 11.94
C SER A 16 3.15 12.40 10.83
N GLY A 17 2.71 12.51 9.57
CA GLY A 17 3.58 12.38 8.40
C GLY A 17 4.08 10.96 8.09
N GLY A 18 3.52 9.94 8.74
CA GLY A 18 3.77 8.53 8.42
C GLY A 18 3.41 8.18 6.97
N VAL A 19 4.03 7.12 6.47
CA VAL A 19 3.87 6.66 5.08
C VAL A 19 3.59 5.17 5.09
N VAL A 20 2.58 4.75 4.32
CA VAL A 20 2.30 3.34 4.05
C VAL A 20 2.87 2.99 2.68
N GLY A 21 3.68 1.95 2.60
CA GLY A 21 4.14 1.38 1.33
C GLY A 21 3.39 0.08 1.01
N SER A 22 2.99 -0.11 -0.23
CA SER A 22 2.35 -1.34 -0.70
C SER A 22 2.82 -1.70 -2.09
N ASN A 23 3.17 -2.98 -2.28
CA ASN A 23 3.44 -3.49 -3.60
C ASN A 23 2.11 -3.83 -4.29
N LEU A 24 1.86 -3.20 -5.43
CA LEU A 24 0.74 -3.49 -6.32
C LEU A 24 1.21 -4.46 -7.41
N TYR A 25 1.84 -5.56 -6.98
CA TYR A 25 2.27 -6.63 -7.86
C TYR A 25 1.18 -7.69 -7.97
N GLY A 26 0.87 -8.08 -9.20
CA GLY A 26 -0.07 -9.15 -9.50
C GLY A 26 0.23 -9.76 -10.86
N LYS A 27 -0.41 -10.90 -11.15
CA LYS A 27 -0.34 -11.54 -12.48
C LYS A 27 -0.94 -10.66 -13.59
N SER A 28 -1.70 -9.63 -13.23
CA SER A 28 -2.26 -8.62 -14.15
C SER A 28 -2.35 -7.25 -13.47
N ASN A 29 -2.54 -6.20 -14.28
CA ASN A 29 -2.76 -4.82 -13.82
C ASN A 29 -4.22 -4.51 -13.48
N LEU A 30 -5.13 -5.49 -13.57
CA LEU A 30 -6.59 -5.28 -13.49
C LEU A 30 -7.07 -4.76 -12.14
N LEU A 31 -6.38 -5.11 -11.05
CA LEU A 31 -6.77 -4.72 -9.69
C LEU A 31 -6.09 -3.43 -9.21
N LYS A 32 -5.11 -2.89 -9.97
CA LYS A 32 -4.40 -1.66 -9.59
C LYS A 32 -5.33 -0.46 -9.43
N PRO A 33 -6.39 -0.28 -10.25
CA PRO A 33 -7.36 0.77 -10.01
C PRO A 33 -8.10 0.63 -8.68
N ASN A 34 -8.49 -0.59 -8.32
CA ASN A 34 -9.18 -0.86 -7.06
C ASN A 34 -8.26 -0.62 -5.86
N ASP A 35 -7.00 -1.06 -5.96
CA ASP A 35 -5.96 -0.75 -4.97
C ASP A 35 -5.86 0.77 -4.80
N TRP A 36 -5.65 1.51 -5.89
CA TRP A 36 -5.54 2.98 -5.84
C TRP A 36 -6.77 3.63 -5.23
N LYS A 37 -7.98 3.22 -5.64
CA LYS A 37 -9.25 3.75 -5.13
C LYS A 37 -9.37 3.52 -3.62
N THR A 38 -9.03 2.32 -3.17
CA THR A 38 -9.07 1.96 -1.74
C THR A 38 -8.10 2.80 -0.91
N PHE A 39 -6.86 2.98 -1.38
CA PHE A 39 -5.89 3.88 -0.72
C PHE A 39 -6.40 5.33 -0.72
N SER A 40 -6.97 5.80 -1.83
CA SER A 40 -7.43 7.20 -1.97
C SER A 40 -8.59 7.54 -1.04
N GLY A 41 -9.35 6.52 -0.59
CA GLY A 41 -10.41 6.68 0.39
C GLY A 41 -9.92 6.96 1.81
N LYS A 42 -8.62 6.74 2.12
CA LYS A 42 -8.06 6.92 3.48
C LYS A 42 -6.83 7.82 3.55
N PHE A 43 -6.17 8.08 2.43
CA PHE A 43 -4.96 8.90 2.39
C PHE A 43 -5.08 10.08 1.42
N ASN A 44 -4.64 11.25 1.86
CA ASN A 44 -4.70 12.49 1.09
C ASN A 44 -3.75 12.50 -0.12
N ARG A 45 -2.65 11.75 -0.04
CA ARG A 45 -1.60 11.70 -1.06
C ARG A 45 -1.23 10.27 -1.37
N ILE A 46 -1.09 9.99 -2.66
CA ILE A 46 -0.66 8.71 -3.19
C ILE A 46 0.43 8.95 -4.22
N TYR A 47 1.51 8.17 -4.12
CA TYR A 47 2.64 8.22 -5.03
C TYR A 47 2.91 6.82 -5.58
N CYS A 48 2.91 6.67 -6.90
CA CYS A 48 3.13 5.37 -7.54
C CYS A 48 4.45 5.38 -8.32
N PHE A 49 5.23 4.32 -8.16
CA PHE A 49 6.51 4.10 -8.82
C PHE A 49 6.41 2.82 -9.63
N GLU A 50 6.54 2.92 -10.96
CA GLU A 50 6.27 1.82 -11.88
C GLU A 50 7.53 1.40 -12.63
N ASP A 51 7.78 0.09 -12.71
CA ASP A 51 8.80 -0.43 -13.61
C ASP A 51 8.48 -0.09 -15.08
N HIS A 52 9.47 -0.25 -15.97
CA HIS A 52 9.29 0.05 -17.40
C HIS A 52 8.13 -0.72 -18.04
N GLY A 53 7.87 -1.95 -17.59
CA GLY A 53 6.77 -2.79 -18.06
C GLY A 53 5.41 -2.49 -17.41
N ARG A 54 5.35 -1.58 -16.43
CA ARG A 54 4.18 -1.28 -15.58
C ARG A 54 3.55 -2.52 -14.94
N ARG A 55 4.34 -3.57 -14.71
CA ARG A 55 3.93 -4.80 -14.04
C ARG A 55 4.11 -4.67 -12.55
N ALA A 56 5.28 -4.20 -12.11
CA ALA A 56 5.56 -3.92 -10.71
C ALA A 56 5.31 -2.44 -10.43
N THR A 57 4.34 -2.17 -9.57
CA THR A 57 4.05 -0.82 -9.09
C THR A 57 4.19 -0.80 -7.57
N VAL A 58 5.03 0.07 -7.04
CA VAL A 58 5.06 0.35 -5.60
C VAL A 58 4.24 1.62 -5.36
N LEU A 59 3.25 1.51 -4.48
CA LEU A 59 2.40 2.62 -4.06
C LEU A 59 2.82 3.05 -2.65
N PHE A 60 3.03 4.36 -2.48
CA PHE A 60 3.18 5.00 -1.18
C PHE A 60 1.99 5.91 -0.91
N ALA A 61 1.41 5.83 0.29
CA ALA A 61 0.28 6.66 0.70
C ALA A 61 0.59 7.40 2.00
N THR A 62 0.15 8.66 2.12
CA THR A 62 0.42 9.50 3.28
C THR A 62 -0.63 10.60 3.44
N ASN A 63 -0.76 11.09 4.68
CA ASN A 63 -1.60 12.24 5.04
C ASN A 63 -0.82 13.55 5.20
N ARG A 64 0.42 13.61 4.68
CA ARG A 64 1.17 14.86 4.58
C ARG A 64 0.42 15.89 3.74
N VAL A 65 0.53 17.15 4.13
CA VAL A 65 -0.10 18.28 3.43
C VAL A 65 0.64 18.55 2.12
N GLU A 66 1.98 18.44 2.17
CA GLU A 66 2.86 18.68 1.04
C GLU A 66 2.64 17.67 -0.07
N THR A 67 2.64 18.16 -1.31
CA THR A 67 2.55 17.33 -2.51
C THR A 67 3.93 17.28 -3.17
N TRP A 68 4.41 16.07 -3.43
CA TRP A 68 5.70 15.87 -4.09
C TRP A 68 5.52 15.53 -5.56
N GLY A 69 6.21 16.29 -6.39
CA GLY A 69 6.46 15.96 -7.80
C GLY A 69 7.75 15.17 -7.99
N MET A 70 8.01 14.75 -9.23
CA MET A 70 9.22 14.00 -9.58
C MET A 70 10.52 14.70 -9.17
N SER A 71 10.60 16.03 -9.32
CA SER A 71 11.77 16.82 -8.92
C SER A 71 12.08 16.71 -7.42
N HIS A 72 11.05 16.71 -6.57
CA HIS A 72 11.19 16.55 -5.12
C HIS A 72 11.75 15.17 -4.77
N PHE A 73 11.23 14.10 -5.38
CA PHE A 73 11.75 12.75 -5.19
C PHE A 73 13.20 12.62 -5.65
N ILE A 74 13.55 13.18 -6.81
CA ILE A 74 14.94 13.16 -7.32
C ILE A 74 15.87 13.92 -6.37
N GLN A 75 15.45 15.08 -5.86
CA GLN A 75 16.25 15.86 -4.93
C GLN A 75 16.46 15.12 -3.61
N ALA A 76 15.39 14.54 -3.05
CA ALA A 76 15.47 13.73 -1.83
C ALA A 76 16.37 12.51 -2.03
N ALA A 77 16.28 11.84 -3.19
CA ALA A 77 17.14 10.70 -3.53
C ALA A 77 18.63 11.08 -3.60
N LYS A 78 18.97 12.26 -4.13
CA LYS A 78 20.36 12.76 -4.16
C LYS A 78 20.91 13.09 -2.77
N GLN A 79 20.04 13.45 -1.84
CA GLN A 79 20.40 13.80 -0.46
C GLN A 79 20.30 12.60 0.49
N PHE A 80 19.94 11.42 0.00
CA PHE A 80 19.77 10.25 0.84
C PHE A 80 21.12 9.82 1.44
N PRO A 81 21.24 9.71 2.77
CA PRO A 81 22.54 9.63 3.44
C PRO A 81 23.21 8.26 3.34
N LEU A 82 22.46 7.22 2.91
CA LEU A 82 22.97 5.86 2.86
C LEU A 82 23.37 5.48 1.45
N SER A 83 24.53 4.84 1.33
CA SER A 83 24.93 4.17 0.10
C SER A 83 24.10 2.88 -0.06
N LEU A 84 23.51 2.71 -1.24
CA LEU A 84 22.69 1.56 -1.58
C LEU A 84 23.28 0.87 -2.82
N PRO A 85 23.09 -0.45 -3.00
CA PRO A 85 23.56 -1.17 -4.18
C PRO A 85 22.74 -0.86 -5.44
N PHE A 86 21.92 0.19 -5.42
CA PHE A 86 21.07 0.65 -6.51
C PHE A 86 20.87 2.17 -6.45
N SER A 87 20.49 2.75 -7.58
CA SER A 87 20.30 4.20 -7.74
C SER A 87 18.90 4.64 -7.31
N LEU A 88 18.79 5.33 -6.16
CA LEU A 88 17.53 5.95 -5.74
C LEU A 88 17.05 7.03 -6.71
N VAL A 89 17.98 7.70 -7.40
CA VAL A 89 17.62 8.70 -8.41
C VAL A 89 16.92 8.02 -9.60
N ASP A 90 17.38 6.85 -10.01
CA ASP A 90 16.72 6.11 -11.10
C ASP A 90 15.39 5.52 -10.63
N MET A 91 15.28 5.10 -9.37
CA MET A 91 13.97 4.78 -8.77
C MET A 91 13.04 6.00 -8.74
N ALA A 92 13.51 7.18 -8.36
CA ALA A 92 12.66 8.38 -8.32
C ALA A 92 12.10 8.75 -9.71
N LYS A 93 12.85 8.49 -10.79
CA LYS A 93 12.41 8.70 -12.18
C LYS A 93 11.30 7.74 -12.61
N THR A 94 11.04 6.67 -11.86
CA THR A 94 9.92 5.76 -12.12
C THR A 94 8.59 6.27 -11.56
N TYR A 95 8.58 7.40 -10.86
CA TYR A 95 7.37 8.05 -10.37
C TYR A 95 6.38 8.34 -11.51
N ARG A 96 5.11 8.02 -11.28
CA ARG A 96 3.98 8.28 -12.19
C ARG A 96 2.85 8.94 -11.41
N ALA A 97 2.60 10.22 -11.67
CA ALA A 97 1.59 11.00 -10.98
C ALA A 97 0.14 10.70 -11.45
N GLU A 98 -0.06 10.30 -12.72
CA GLU A 98 -1.34 10.63 -13.38
C GLU A 98 -2.15 9.46 -13.96
N LYS A 99 -1.72 8.20 -13.87
CA LYS A 99 -2.39 7.12 -14.62
C LYS A 99 -3.43 6.29 -13.86
N LEU A 100 -3.36 6.17 -12.54
CA LEU A 100 -4.33 5.36 -11.77
C LEU A 100 -5.59 6.15 -11.37
N GLU A 101 -5.49 7.48 -11.32
CA GLU A 101 -6.59 8.38 -10.90
C GLU A 101 -7.76 8.40 -11.90
N LYS A 102 -7.51 8.03 -13.17
CA LYS A 102 -8.50 8.08 -14.26
C LYS A 102 -9.33 6.81 -14.41
N ASP A 103 -9.09 5.77 -13.60
CA ASP A 103 -9.81 4.50 -13.70
C ASP A 103 -11.00 4.44 -12.72
N ASN A 104 -12.11 3.86 -13.19
CA ASN A 104 -13.34 3.59 -12.44
C ASN A 104 -13.20 2.39 -11.47
N GLY A 105 -12.07 2.28 -10.77
CA GLY A 105 -11.85 1.21 -9.80
C GLY A 105 -12.86 1.25 -8.65
N THR A 106 -13.16 0.08 -8.08
CA THR A 106 -14.01 -0.04 -6.89
C THR A 106 -13.15 -0.11 -5.63
N VAL A 107 -13.73 0.27 -4.49
CA VAL A 107 -13.09 0.10 -3.19
C VAL A 107 -13.14 -1.36 -2.77
N PHE A 108 -12.04 -1.89 -2.24
CA PHE A 108 -12.05 -3.16 -1.54
C PHE A 108 -12.58 -2.95 -0.12
N GLU A 109 -13.62 -3.70 0.23
CA GLU A 109 -14.26 -3.65 1.54
C GLU A 109 -14.16 -5.04 2.17
N ASP A 110 -14.08 -5.09 3.50
CA ASP A 110 -14.25 -6.35 4.22
C ASP A 110 -15.65 -6.91 3.96
N ASP A 111 -15.74 -8.23 3.79
CA ASP A 111 -17.01 -8.96 3.63
C ASP A 111 -17.57 -9.46 4.97
N PHE A 112 -17.03 -8.98 6.09
CA PHE A 112 -17.42 -9.31 7.45
C PHE A 112 -17.59 -8.05 8.30
N THR A 113 -18.44 -8.15 9.32
CA THR A 113 -18.61 -7.07 10.30
C THR A 113 -17.51 -7.10 11.36
N LYS A 114 -17.32 -5.98 12.07
CA LYS A 114 -16.36 -5.90 13.18
C LYS A 114 -16.69 -6.90 14.30
N ASP A 115 -17.96 -7.08 14.64
CA ASP A 115 -18.39 -8.04 15.66
C ASP A 115 -18.12 -9.49 15.23
N GLU A 116 -18.24 -9.81 13.94
CA GLU A 116 -17.86 -11.12 13.40
C GLU A 116 -16.35 -11.32 13.43
N PHE A 117 -15.57 -10.27 13.11
CA PHE A 117 -14.11 -10.30 13.19
C PHE A 117 -13.63 -10.58 14.61
N ASP A 118 -14.09 -9.78 15.59
CA ASP A 118 -13.68 -9.90 16.99
C ASP A 118 -14.04 -11.28 17.57
N ARG A 119 -15.27 -11.76 17.29
CA ARG A 119 -15.69 -13.12 17.68
C ARG A 119 -14.85 -14.21 17.02
N THR A 120 -14.46 -14.02 15.77
CA THR A 120 -13.62 -14.98 15.04
C THR A 120 -12.19 -15.00 15.59
N ILE A 121 -11.61 -13.84 15.90
CA ILE A 121 -10.29 -13.74 16.54
C ILE A 121 -10.29 -14.42 17.91
N GLU A 122 -11.28 -14.12 18.75
CA GLU A 122 -11.37 -14.72 20.09
C GLU A 122 -11.55 -16.25 20.00
N LYS A 123 -12.46 -16.70 19.13
CA LYS A 123 -12.62 -18.13 18.84
C LYS A 123 -11.30 -18.77 18.39
N ASN A 124 -10.59 -18.13 17.47
CA ASN A 124 -9.32 -18.61 16.94
C ASN A 124 -8.20 -18.67 18.00
N ASN A 125 -8.16 -17.71 18.92
CA ASN A 125 -7.17 -17.69 20.01
C ASN A 125 -7.44 -18.77 21.07
N LEU A 126 -8.72 -19.07 21.33
CA LEU A 126 -9.15 -20.11 22.29
C LEU A 126 -9.05 -21.53 21.70
N ASP A 127 -9.31 -21.68 20.39
CA ASP A 127 -9.35 -22.96 19.70
C ASP A 127 -7.93 -23.42 19.29
N ARG A 128 -7.14 -23.87 20.28
CA ARG A 128 -5.77 -24.41 20.11
C ARG A 128 -5.69 -25.63 19.18
N THR A 129 -6.83 -26.22 18.84
CA THR A 129 -6.95 -27.45 18.06
C THR A 129 -7.04 -27.23 16.56
N LYS A 130 -7.35 -26.03 16.09
CA LYS A 130 -7.37 -25.73 14.65
C LYS A 130 -6.07 -25.02 14.27
N SER A 131 -5.26 -25.71 13.47
CA SER A 131 -4.30 -25.05 12.59
C SER A 131 -5.11 -24.11 11.68
N ILE A 132 -5.28 -22.88 12.12
CA ILE A 132 -5.74 -21.82 11.23
C ILE A 132 -4.57 -21.65 10.27
N LEU A 133 -4.78 -22.10 9.04
CA LEU A 133 -3.90 -21.79 7.92
C LEU A 133 -3.94 -20.27 7.76
N TYR A 134 -3.11 -19.54 8.50
CA TYR A 134 -2.59 -18.29 7.97
C TYR A 134 -2.04 -18.65 6.58
N PRO A 135 -2.54 -18.05 5.49
CA PRO A 135 -2.15 -18.45 4.14
C PRO A 135 -0.68 -18.15 3.82
N ILE A 136 0.07 -17.62 4.80
CA ILE A 136 1.48 -17.31 4.71
C ILE A 136 2.23 -18.23 5.68
N LYS A 137 2.76 -19.33 5.16
CA LYS A 137 3.86 -20.06 5.79
C LYS A 137 5.15 -19.49 5.23
N ASN A 138 5.95 -18.82 6.06
CA ASN A 138 7.35 -18.59 5.73
C ASN A 138 8.04 -19.95 5.86
N PHE A 139 8.43 -20.52 4.72
CA PHE A 139 9.38 -21.62 4.70
C PHE A 139 10.77 -20.97 4.67
N GLU A 140 11.53 -21.13 5.74
CA GLU A 140 12.99 -21.09 5.67
C GLU A 140 13.52 -22.40 5.09
#